data_AF-A0A1H3LWP4-F1
#
_entry.id   AF-A0A1H3LWP4-F1
#
_cell.length_a   1.000
_cell.length_b   1.000
_cell.length_c   1.000
_cell.angle_alpha   90.00
_cell.angle_beta   90.00
_cell.angle_gamma   90.00
#
_symmetry.space_group_name_H-M   'P 1'
#
loop_
_entity.id
_entity.type
_entity.pdbx_description
1 polymer ?
#
loop_
_entity_poly.entity_id
_entity_poly.type
_entity_poly.pdbx_seq_one_letter_code
_entity_poly.pdbx_strand_id
1 'polypeptide(L)'
;MLLSKKQQIGNVRLIRRKEVQDKTGLGASSIYAMMAQGKFPKAVNISKRRVAWIESDIDFWIAECIAHNKQAVKRYGKKVSHNIDEIVDSLQLKLF
;
A
#
# COMPACT_ATOMS: atom_id res chain seq x y z
N MET A 1 -23.90 -11.75 18.61
CA MET A 1 -23.86 -13.02 17.85
C MET A 1 -23.05 -12.79 16.57
N LEU A 2 -21.72 -12.88 16.67
CA LEU A 2 -20.77 -12.44 15.63
C LEU A 2 -20.41 -13.61 14.71
N LEU A 3 -21.28 -13.91 13.75
CA LEU A 3 -20.94 -14.87 12.71
C LEU A 3 -20.16 -14.18 11.59
N SER A 4 -18.98 -14.75 11.34
CA SER A 4 -18.41 -14.93 10.01
C SER A 4 -17.51 -13.83 9.42
N LYS A 5 -16.44 -13.45 10.15
CA LYS A 5 -15.20 -12.99 9.49
C LYS A 5 -14.47 -14.12 8.72
N LYS A 6 -15.08 -15.32 8.63
CA LYS A 6 -14.48 -16.56 8.08
C LYS A 6 -14.75 -16.78 6.59
N GLN A 7 -15.48 -15.89 5.93
CA GLN A 7 -15.95 -16.07 4.55
C GLN A 7 -15.79 -14.77 3.72
N GLN A 8 -14.56 -14.28 3.60
CA GLN A 8 -14.12 -13.64 2.36
C GLN A 8 -12.96 -14.46 1.82
N ILE A 9 -13.27 -15.69 1.44
CA ILE A 9 -12.36 -16.55 0.69
C ILE A 9 -12.45 -16.10 -0.78
N GLY A 10 -11.96 -14.88 -1.05
CA GLY A 10 -11.50 -14.54 -2.39
C GLY A 10 -10.27 -15.41 -2.65
N ASN A 11 -10.29 -16.19 -3.73
CA ASN A 11 -9.24 -17.10 -4.20
C ASN A 11 -8.11 -17.45 -3.18
N VAL A 12 -8.24 -18.58 -2.46
CA VAL A 12 -7.26 -19.03 -1.43
C VAL A 12 -6.04 -19.67 -2.05
N ARG A 13 -5.33 -18.91 -2.88
CA ARG A 13 -4.01 -19.33 -3.35
C ARG A 13 -2.95 -18.86 -2.35
N LEU A 14 -2.10 -19.80 -1.93
CA LEU A 14 -0.92 -19.49 -1.14
C LEU A 14 0.26 -19.21 -2.07
N ILE A 15 0.87 -18.03 -1.93
CA ILE A 15 2.03 -17.62 -2.73
C ILE A 15 3.29 -17.58 -1.86
N ARG A 16 4.42 -17.95 -2.47
CA ARG A 16 5.72 -17.97 -1.77
C ARG A 16 6.39 -16.62 -1.81
N ARG A 17 7.43 -16.44 -0.98
CA ARG A 17 8.20 -15.18 -0.88
C ARG A 17 8.60 -14.65 -2.25
N LYS A 18 9.08 -15.50 -3.17
CA LYS A 18 9.48 -15.10 -4.52
C LYS A 18 8.32 -14.44 -5.29
N GLU A 19 7.16 -15.08 -5.34
CA GLU A 19 5.95 -14.50 -5.97
C GLU A 19 5.50 -13.21 -5.27
N VAL A 20 5.63 -13.12 -3.94
CA VAL A 20 5.33 -11.89 -3.20
C VAL A 20 6.28 -10.76 -3.62
N GLN A 21 7.58 -11.05 -3.79
CA GLN A 21 8.56 -10.08 -4.29
C GLN A 21 8.21 -9.65 -5.71
N ASP A 22 7.87 -10.61 -6.58
CA ASP A 22 7.50 -10.33 -7.98
C ASP A 22 6.24 -9.46 -8.05
N LYS A 23 5.24 -9.70 -7.19
CA LYS A 23 4.00 -8.88 -7.13
C LYS A 23 4.19 -7.50 -6.54
N THR A 24 5.02 -7.35 -5.52
CA THR A 24 5.14 -6.11 -4.74
C THR A 24 6.35 -5.24 -5.14
N GLY A 25 7.32 -5.81 -5.85
CA GLY A 25 8.62 -5.19 -6.13
C GLY A 25 9.52 -5.04 -4.89
N LEU A 26 9.10 -5.55 -3.72
CA LEU A 26 9.87 -5.43 -2.48
C LEU A 26 10.93 -6.51 -2.36
N GLY A 27 12.10 -6.15 -1.81
CA GLY A 27 13.12 -7.12 -1.40
C GLY A 27 12.69 -7.93 -0.17
N ALA A 28 13.37 -9.07 0.08
CA ALA A 28 13.07 -9.94 1.23
C ALA A 28 13.18 -9.20 2.58
N SER A 29 14.23 -8.42 2.78
CA SER A 29 14.46 -7.66 4.00
C SER A 29 13.34 -6.65 4.25
N SER A 30 12.91 -5.92 3.22
CA SER A 30 11.81 -4.96 3.32
C SER A 30 10.49 -5.64 3.71
N ILE A 31 10.17 -6.79 3.11
CA ILE A 31 8.98 -7.58 3.48
C ILE A 31 9.01 -7.90 4.97
N TYR A 32 10.11 -8.46 5.48
CA TYR A 32 10.22 -8.83 6.89
C TYR A 32 10.22 -7.61 7.83
N ALA A 33 10.87 -6.51 7.44
CA ALA A 33 10.87 -5.27 8.21
C ALA A 33 9.46 -4.67 8.31
N MET A 34 8.71 -4.63 7.20
CA MET A 34 7.34 -4.12 7.19
C MET A 34 6.37 -5.05 7.95
N MET A 35 6.58 -6.37 7.89
CA MET A 35 5.85 -7.33 8.72
C MET A 35 6.09 -7.08 10.20
N ALA A 36 7.33 -6.84 10.62
CA ALA A 36 7.66 -6.51 12.01
C ALA A 36 7.00 -5.20 12.47
N GLN A 37 6.85 -4.23 11.55
CA GLN A 37 6.14 -2.98 11.79
C GLN A 37 4.60 -3.11 11.73
N GLY A 38 4.06 -4.27 11.39
CA GLY A 38 2.62 -4.47 11.20
C GLY A 38 2.04 -3.77 9.96
N LYS A 39 2.89 -3.35 9.01
CA LYS A 39 2.51 -2.63 7.78
C LYS A 39 2.41 -3.53 6.55
N PHE A 40 2.59 -4.83 6.71
CA PHE A 40 2.55 -5.82 5.65
C PHE A 40 1.79 -7.07 6.11
N PRO A 41 1.07 -7.77 5.21
CA PRO A 41 0.33 -8.97 5.55
C PRO A 41 1.18 -10.04 6.25
N LYS A 42 0.61 -10.69 7.27
CA LYS A 42 1.28 -11.74 8.03
C LYS A 42 1.38 -13.01 7.19
N ALA A 43 2.52 -13.68 7.28
CA ALA A 43 2.71 -14.97 6.63
C ALA A 43 1.98 -16.08 7.40
N VAL A 44 1.42 -17.04 6.67
CA VAL A 44 0.87 -18.29 7.18
C VAL A 44 1.97 -19.34 7.22
N ASN A 45 2.13 -19.99 8.39
CA ASN A 45 3.04 -21.11 8.55
C ASN A 45 2.45 -22.36 7.89
N ILE A 46 3.09 -22.86 6.83
CA ILE A 46 2.73 -24.13 6.19
C ILE A 46 3.43 -25.30 6.92
N SER A 47 4.66 -25.10 7.37
CA SER A 47 5.44 -26.09 8.13
C SER A 47 6.51 -25.39 8.97
N LYS A 48 7.23 -26.14 9.82
CA LYS A 48 8.31 -25.63 10.69
C LYS A 48 9.32 -24.70 10.00
N ARG A 49 9.61 -24.91 8.72
CA ARG A 49 10.60 -24.13 7.95
C ARG A 49 10.02 -23.37 6.76
N ARG A 50 8.69 -23.41 6.57
CA ARG A 50 8.06 -22.87 5.36
C ARG A 50 6.86 -22.02 5.70
N VAL A 51 6.87 -20.81 5.15
CA VAL A 51 5.78 -19.84 5.22
C VAL A 51 5.29 -19.49 3.81
N ALA A 52 4.07 -18.98 3.73
CA ALA A 52 3.47 -18.43 2.52
C ALA A 52 2.50 -17.30 2.90
N TRP A 53 1.99 -16.58 1.91
CA TRP A 53 0.97 -15.54 2.09
C TRP A 53 -0.28 -15.93 1.33
N ILE A 54 -1.43 -15.47 1.82
CA ILE A 54 -2.67 -15.55 1.06
C ILE A 54 -2.57 -14.50 -0.05
N GLU A 55 -2.77 -14.91 -1.29
CA GLU A 55 -2.65 -14.03 -2.46
C GLU A 55 -3.56 -12.81 -2.37
N SER A 56 -4.80 -13.01 -1.92
CA SER A 56 -5.78 -11.92 -1.74
C SER A 56 -5.33 -10.85 -0.75
N ASP A 57 -4.61 -11.23 0.32
CA ASP A 57 -4.13 -10.27 1.32
C ASP A 57 -3.03 -9.37 0.73
N ILE A 58 -2.17 -9.95 -0.12
CA ILE A 58 -1.14 -9.20 -0.84
C ILE A 58 -1.78 -8.26 -1.85
N ASP A 59 -2.76 -8.75 -2.62
CA ASP A 59 -3.48 -7.93 -3.60
C ASP A 59 -4.23 -6.77 -2.95
N PHE A 60 -4.85 -7.01 -1.79
CA PHE A 60 -5.49 -5.97 -1.00
C PHE A 60 -4.49 -4.92 -0.51
N TRP A 61 -3.35 -5.35 0.03
CA TRP A 61 -2.29 -4.44 0.46
C TRP A 61 -1.72 -3.58 -0.68
N ILE A 62 -1.57 -4.14 -1.89
CA ILE A 62 -1.17 -3.38 -3.09
C ILE A 62 -2.21 -2.32 -3.40
N ALA A 63 -3.50 -2.67 -3.37
CA ALA A 63 -4.59 -1.73 -3.63
C ALA A 63 -4.61 -0.57 -2.60
N GLU A 64 -4.37 -0.86 -1.32
CA GLU A 64 -4.23 0.16 -0.27
C GLU A 64 -3.05 1.10 -0.54
N CYS A 65 -1.89 0.56 -0.95
CA CYS A 65 -0.71 1.34 -1.29
C CYS A 65 -0.99 2.31 -2.47
N ILE A 66 -1.67 1.81 -3.51
CA ILE A 66 -2.09 2.62 -4.67
C ILE A 66 -3.07 3.71 -4.23
N ALA A 67 -4.06 3.36 -3.41
CA ALA A 67 -5.05 4.31 -2.91
C ALA A 67 -4.39 5.42 -2.07
N HIS A 68 -3.47 5.06 -1.18
CA HIS A 68 -2.71 6.01 -0.38
C HIS A 68 -1.88 6.97 -1.26
N ASN A 69 -1.21 6.44 -2.29
CA ASN A 69 -0.44 7.25 -3.23
C ASN A 69 -1.33 8.22 -4.03
N LYS A 70 -2.47 7.75 -4.57
CA LYS A 70 -3.43 8.60 -5.28
C LYS A 70 -3.93 9.76 -4.41
N GLN A 71 -4.18 9.51 -3.13
CA GLN A 71 -4.57 10.58 -2.21
C GLN A 71 -3.44 11.58 -1.96
N ALA A 72 -2.19 11.12 -1.85
CA ALA A 72 -1.03 12.00 -1.71
C ALA A 72 -0.85 12.92 -2.93
N VAL A 73 -0.98 12.37 -4.14
CA VAL A 73 -0.92 13.15 -5.39
C VAL A 73 -2.04 14.19 -5.46
N LYS A 74 -3.28 13.84 -5.08
CA LYS A 74 -4.40 14.79 -5.04
C LYS A 74 -4.14 15.95 -4.05
N ARG A 75 -3.55 15.65 -2.89
CA ARG A 75 -3.16 16.67 -1.90
C ARG A 75 -2.06 17.58 -2.42
N TYR A 76 -1.06 17.04 -3.11
CA TYR A 76 0.00 17.82 -3.74
C TYR A 76 -0.55 18.73 -4.84
N GLY A 77 -1.35 18.19 -5.76
CA GLY A 77 -2.00 18.98 -6.82
C GLY A 77 -2.86 20.13 -6.29
N LYS A 78 -3.62 19.89 -5.21
CA LYS A 78 -4.41 20.95 -4.54
C LYS A 78 -3.52 22.01 -3.88
N LYS A 79 -2.41 21.63 -3.23
CA LYS A 79 -1.46 22.59 -2.63
C LYS A 79 -0.75 23.43 -3.69
N VAL A 80 -0.36 22.82 -4.81
CA VAL A 80 0.29 23.52 -5.92
C VAL A 80 -0.67 24.54 -6.56
N SER A 81 -1.95 24.19 -6.76
CA SER A 81 -2.91 25.15 -7.31
C SER A 81 -3.11 26.37 -6.40
N HIS A 82 -3.31 26.15 -5.09
CA HIS A 82 -3.47 27.26 -4.13
C HIS A 82 -2.19 28.13 -4.02
N ASN A 83 -1.00 27.52 -4.15
CA ASN A 83 0.26 28.26 -4.13
C ASN A 83 0.52 29.01 -5.44
N ILE A 84 0.09 28.49 -6.60
CA ILE A 84 0.19 29.23 -7.87
C ILE A 84 -0.71 30.46 -7.84
N ASP A 85 -1.96 30.33 -7.36
CA ASP A 85 -2.88 31.48 -7.26
C ASP A 85 -2.29 32.58 -6.35
N GLU A 86 -1.69 32.21 -5.21
CA GLU A 86 -0.98 33.16 -4.32
C GLU A 86 0.31 33.74 -4.93
N ILE A 87 1.06 32.96 -5.71
CA ILE A 87 2.28 33.42 -6.40
C ILE A 87 1.91 34.38 -7.55
N VAL A 88 0.85 34.10 -8.29
CA VAL A 88 0.36 34.95 -9.39
C VAL A 88 -0.19 36.26 -8.82
N ASP A 89 -0.96 36.22 -7.73
CA ASP A 89 -1.39 37.42 -7.00
C ASP A 89 -0.21 38.24 -6.43
N SER A 90 0.81 37.56 -5.88
CA SER A 90 2.04 38.19 -5.34
C SER A 90 2.96 38.78 -6.42
N LEU A 91 2.95 38.22 -7.64
CA LEU A 91 3.71 38.72 -8.79
C LEU A 91 2.96 39.80 -9.57
N GLN A 92 1.62 39.79 -9.58
CA GLN A 92 0.82 40.87 -10.19
C GLN A 92 0.83 42.17 -9.35
N LEU A 93 1.08 42.09 -8.04
CA LEU A 93 1.23 43.26 -7.16
C LEU A 93 2.64 43.88 -7.14
N LYS A 94 3.59 43.36 -7.93
CA LYS A 94 4.96 43.91 -8.05
C LYS A 94 5.28 44.45 -9.45
N LEU A 95 4.29 44.52 -10.34
CA LEU A 95 4.44 45.10 -11.68
C LEU A 95 3.68 46.43 -11.89
N PHE A 96 3.24 47.06 -10.81
CA PHE A 96 2.86 48.48 -10.77
C PHE A 96 3.75 49.22 -9.78
#